data_AF-A0A919Z6K0-F1
#
_entry.id   AF-A0A919Z6K0-F1
#
_cell.length_a   1.000
_cell.length_b   1.000
_cell.length_c   1.000
_cell.angle_alpha   90.00
_cell.angle_beta   90.00
_cell.angle_gamma   90.00
#
_symmetry.space_group_name_H-M   'P 1'
#
loop_
_entity.id
_entity.type
_entity.pdbx_description
1 polymer ?
#
loop_
_entity_poly.entity_id
_entity_poly.type
_entity_poly.pdbx_seq_one_letter_code
_entity_poly.pdbx_strand_id
1 'polypeptide(L)' 'MAQYLNISRASLSHYEKNRRRPDVETLKKMADFFQVSTDYLIGRKVVHTGTCQEWTTIPDLPEEEDVT' A
#
# COMPACT_ATOMS: atom_id res chain seq x y z
N MET A 1 -21.18 5.01 7.79
CA MET A 1 -20.11 5.04 6.77
C MET A 1 -19.86 6.44 6.22
N ALA A 2 -20.79 7.07 5.48
CA ALA A 2 -20.58 8.41 4.93
C ALA A 2 -20.20 9.50 5.97
N GLN A 3 -20.82 9.48 7.15
CA GLN A 3 -20.50 10.40 8.24
C GLN A 3 -19.09 10.20 8.83
N TYR A 4 -18.55 8.99 8.75
CA TYR A 4 -17.27 8.64 9.37
C TYR A 4 -16.08 8.92 8.46
N LEU A 5 -16.26 8.75 7.15
CA LEU A 5 -15.24 9.11 6.16
C LEU A 5 -15.26 10.60 5.76
N ASN A 6 -16.13 11.40 6.38
CA ASN A 6 -16.30 12.83 6.07
C ASN A 6 -16.55 13.09 4.56
N ILE A 7 -17.26 12.16 3.91
CA ILE A 7 -17.65 12.25 2.50
C ILE A 7 -19.17 12.25 2.40
N SER A 8 -19.69 13.20 1.64
CA SER A 8 -21.11 13.29 1.35
C SER A 8 -21.62 11.99 0.71
N ARG A 9 -22.86 11.59 1.06
CA ARG A 9 -23.53 10.43 0.42
C ARG A 9 -23.56 10.55 -1.11
N ALA A 10 -23.64 11.77 -1.64
CA ALA A 10 -23.54 12.03 -3.08
C ALA A 10 -22.16 11.68 -3.65
N SER A 11 -21.08 12.03 -2.93
CA SER A 11 -19.71 11.68 -3.32
C SER A 11 -19.48 10.17 -3.29
N LEU A 12 -19.99 9.49 -2.27
CA LEU A 12 -19.94 8.03 -2.20
C LEU A 12 -20.66 7.38 -3.39
N SER A 13 -21.88 7.83 -3.71
CA SER A 13 -22.63 7.29 -4.85
C SER A 13 -21.92 7.55 -6.19
N HIS A 14 -21.17 8.65 -6.32
CA HIS A 14 -20.31 8.88 -7.49
C HIS A 14 -19.10 7.95 -7.55
N TYR A 15 -18.49 7.61 -6.40
CA TYR A 15 -17.40 6.65 -6.32
C TYR A 15 -17.86 5.24 -6.70
N GLU A 16 -19.01 4.80 -6.18
CA GLU A 16 -19.62 3.50 -6.53
C GLU A 16 -19.96 3.40 -8.03
N LYS A 17 -20.39 4.52 -8.63
CA LYS A 17 -20.74 4.60 -10.06
C LYS A 17 -19.53 4.87 -10.97
N ASN A 18 -18.30 4.83 -10.44
CA ASN A 18 -17.07 5.15 -11.17
C ASN A 18 -17.09 6.54 -11.86
N ARG A 19 -17.93 7.46 -11.38
CA ARG A 19 -18.08 8.82 -11.95
C ARG A 19 -16.99 9.77 -11.49
N ARG A 20 -16.36 9.49 -10.35
CA ARG A 20 -15.27 10.28 -9.76
C ARG A 20 -14.25 9.33 -9.14
N ARG A 21 -12.97 9.70 -9.18
CA ARG A 21 -11.93 9.00 -8.43
C ARG A 21 -11.78 9.65 -7.04
N PRO A 22 -11.76 8.86 -5.95
CA PRO A 22 -11.43 9.39 -4.65
C PRO A 22 -9.98 9.90 -4.65
N ASP A 23 -9.75 11.02 -3.97
CA ASP A 23 -8.41 11.55 -3.77
C ASP A 23 -7.62 10.67 -2.78
N VAL A 24 -6.29 10.72 -2.82
CA VAL A 24 -5.39 9.90 -2.00
C VAL A 24 -5.70 10.06 -0.51
N GLU A 25 -6.01 11.28 -0.06
CA GLU A 25 -6.39 11.55 1.33
C GLU A 25 -7.70 10.86 1.72
N THR A 26 -8.68 10.86 0.82
CA THR A 26 -9.96 10.15 1.04
C THR A 26 -9.72 8.65 1.05
N LEU A 27 -8.88 8.16 0.15
CA LEU A 27 -8.52 6.75 0.01
C LEU A 27 -7.79 6.23 1.26
N LYS A 28 -6.93 7.05 1.86
CA LYS A 28 -6.28 6.77 3.14
C LYS A 28 -7.30 6.68 4.28
N LYS A 29 -8.22 7.65 4.38
CA LYS A 29 -9.33 7.60 5.37
C LYS A 29 -10.22 6.36 5.17
N MET A 30 -10.43 5.91 3.93
CA MET A 30 -11.13 4.65 3.66
C MET A 30 -10.33 3.45 4.16
N ALA A 31 -9.03 3.39 3.83
CA ALA A 31 -8.14 2.32 4.24
C ALA A 31 -8.07 2.18 5.78
N ASP A 32 -7.93 3.31 6.48
CA ASP A 32 -7.90 3.36 7.94
C ASP A 32 -9.24 2.91 8.57
N PHE A 33 -10.38 3.32 7.96
CA PHE A 33 -11.71 2.95 8.44
C PHE A 33 -12.03 1.47 8.26
N PHE A 34 -11.69 0.90 7.10
CA PHE A 34 -11.92 -0.51 6.80
C PHE A 34 -10.80 -1.42 7.32
N GLN A 35 -9.72 -0.84 7.87
CA GLN A 35 -8.49 -1.55 8.26
C GLN A 35 -7.94 -2.45 7.15
N VAL A 36 -7.95 -1.94 5.92
CA VAL A 36 -7.42 -2.63 4.72
C VAL A 36 -6.32 -1.80 4.07
N SER A 37 -5.46 -2.44 3.27
CA SER A 37 -4.48 -1.68 2.47
C SER A 37 -5.19 -0.84 1.41
N THR A 38 -4.60 0.32 1.10
CA THR A 38 -4.92 1.15 -0.07
C THR A 38 -4.92 0.32 -1.36
N ASP A 39 -4.01 -0.65 -1.50
CA ASP A 39 -3.94 -1.56 -2.66
C ASP A 39 -5.22 -2.40 -2.83
N TYR A 40 -5.83 -2.81 -1.72
CA TYR A 40 -7.06 -3.59 -1.72
C TYR A 40 -8.24 -2.78 -2.27
N LEU A 41 -8.30 -1.48 -1.95
CA LEU A 41 -9.35 -0.57 -2.43
C LEU A 41 -9.23 -0.26 -3.92
N ILE A 42 -8.01 -0.19 -4.44
CA ILE A 42 -7.74 0.11 -5.85
C ILE A 42 -7.80 -1.16 -6.72
N GLY A 43 -7.87 -2.34 -6.10
CA GLY A 43 -7.86 -3.63 -6.80
C GLY A 43 -6.48 -4.01 -7.33
N ARG A 44 -5.41 -3.45 -6.75
CA ARG A 44 -4.04 -3.84 -7.08
C ARG A 44 -3.76 -5.17 -6.39
N LYS A 45 -3.68 -6.25 -7.18
CA LYS A 45 -3.22 -7.55 -6.67
C LYS A 45 -1.71 -7.47 -6.51
N VAL A 46 -1.22 -7.68 -5.28
CA VAL A 46 0.21 -7.88 -5.05
C VAL A 46 0.56 -9.18 -5.78
N VAL A 47 1.26 -9.05 -6.90
CA VAL A 47 1.85 -10.21 -7.55
C VAL A 47 3.02 -10.59 -6.66
N HIS A 48 2.82 -11.58 -5.78
CA HIS A 48 3.92 -12.28 -5.16
C HIS A 48 4.58 -13.12 -6.26
N THR A 49 5.32 -12.49 -7.17
CA THR A 49 6.36 -13.17 -7.92
C THR A 49 7.31 -13.68 -6.85
N GLY A 50 7.19 -14.96 -6.53
CA GLY A 50 7.87 -15.64 -5.43
C GLY A 50 9.38 -15.58 -5.57
N THR A 51 9.95 -14.42 -5.28
CA THR A 51 11.35 -14.29 -4.94
C THR A 51 11.39 -14.43 -3.43
N CYS A 52 11.54 -15.69 -3.01
CA CYS A 52 12.25 -15.97 -1.79
C CYS A 52 13.61 -15.29 -1.97
N GLN A 53 13.76 -14.05 -1.51
CA GLN A 53 15.09 -13.47 -1.42
C GLN A 53 15.74 -14.20 -0.27
N GLU A 54 16.41 -15.29 -0.61
CA GLU A 54 17.39 -15.89 0.27
C GLU A 54 18.42 -14.81 0.56
N TRP A 55 18.41 -14.33 1.80
CA TRP A 55 19.51 -13.59 2.36
C TRP A 55 20.66 -14.61 2.54
N THR A 56 21.32 -14.99 1.46
CA THR A 56 22.59 -15.70 1.63
C THR A 56 23.59 -14.67 2.10
N THR A 57 23.88 -14.76 3.40
CA THR A 57 25.04 -14.22 4.11
C THR A 57 26.09 -13.64 3.18
N ILE A 58 26.39 -12.35 3.34
CA ILE A 58 27.60 -11.75 2.75
C ILE A 58 28.76 -12.59 3.27
N PRO A 59 29.46 -13.38 2.42
CA PRO A 59 30.64 -14.09 2.89
C PRO A 59 31.63 -13.03 3.38
N ASP A 60 32.15 -13.25 4.59
CA ASP A 60 33.12 -12.40 5.28
C ASP A 60 34.02 -11.63 4.31
N LEU A 61 33.85 -10.30 4.31
CA LEU A 61 34.84 -9.39 3.74
C LEU A 61 36.18 -9.74 4.40
N PRO A 62 37.23 -10.08 3.63
CA PRO A 62 38.53 -10.33 4.22
C PRO A 62 38.91 -9.09 5.03
N GLU A 63 39.22 -9.32 6.31
CA GLU A 63 39.76 -8.30 7.20
C GLU A 63 40.87 -7.58 6.43
N GLU A 64 40.73 -6.26 6.27
CA GLU A 64 41.70 -5.41 5.61
C GLU A 64 43.08 -5.70 6.23
N GLU A 65 43.93 -6.45 5.51
CA GLU A 65 45.29 -6.68 5.94
C GLU A 65 46.00 -5.33 5.95
N ASP A 66 46.42 -4.96 7.15
CA ASP A 66 47.32 -3.87 7.53
C ASP A 66 48.34 -3.57 6.41
N VAL A 67 48.09 -2.54 5.59
CA VAL A 67 49.10 -1.99 4.70
C VAL A 67 49.95 -1.02 5.53
N THR A 68 51.12 -1.52 5.90
CA THR A 68 52.22 -0.89 6.64
C THR A 68 52.56 0.53 6.19
#